data_AF-A0A177KTN4-F1
#
_entry.id   AF-A0A177KTN4-F1
#
_cell.length_a   1.000
_cell.length_b   1.000
_cell.length_c   1.000
_cell.angle_alpha   90.00
_cell.angle_beta   90.00
_cell.angle_gamma   90.00
#
_symmetry.space_group_name_H-M   'P 1'
#
loop_
_entity.id
_entity.type
_entity.pdbx_description
1 polymer ?
#
loop_
_entity_poly.entity_id
_entity_poly.type
_entity_poly.pdbx_seq_one_letter_code
_entity_poly.pdbx_strand_id
1 'polypeptide(L)'
;MLLHKSIEYHMKNMYTPVIEFVTFDSAKAVNITFSEPVPEQLPPKYIVGEHLDLRVQLEGETTADPLAIEYYEYSPDRRTLTLTTDLTGKKGTFIAVDPVNTIRTHFEY
;
A
#
# COMPACT_ATOMS: atom_id res chain seq x y z
N MET A 1 26.07 -2.63 21.07
CA MET A 1 24.93 -3.21 20.33
C MET A 1 23.55 -2.71 20.81
N LEU A 2 23.48 -1.53 21.46
CA LEU A 2 22.22 -0.89 21.87
C LEU A 2 21.76 0.19 20.88
N LEU A 3 22.73 0.89 20.25
CA LEU A 3 22.48 1.98 19.31
C LEU A 3 21.64 1.56 18.08
N HIS A 4 21.89 0.37 17.53
CA HIS A 4 21.14 -0.17 16.39
C HIS A 4 19.67 -0.42 16.73
N LYS A 5 19.38 -1.01 17.90
CA LYS A 5 18.00 -1.24 18.36
C LYS A 5 17.24 0.06 18.62
N SER A 6 17.92 1.09 19.13
CA SER A 6 17.30 2.42 19.33
C SER A 6 16.99 3.14 18.02
N ILE A 7 17.82 2.99 16.98
CA ILE A 7 17.57 3.58 15.65
C ILE A 7 16.38 2.89 14.97
N GLU A 8 16.35 1.55 14.97
CA GLU A 8 15.21 0.79 14.44
C GLU A 8 13.89 1.13 15.14
N TYR A 9 13.91 1.31 16.47
CA TYR A 9 12.73 1.70 17.23
C TYR A 9 12.28 3.14 16.95
N HIS A 10 13.22 4.08 16.81
CA HIS A 10 12.88 5.47 16.51
C HIS A 10 12.37 5.67 15.07
N MET A 11 12.93 4.97 14.08
CA MET A 11 12.50 5.10 12.69
C MET A 11 11.12 4.49 12.44
N LYS A 12 10.79 3.35 13.07
CA LYS A 12 9.45 2.76 13.02
C LYS A 12 8.36 3.73 13.49
N ASN A 13 8.67 4.55 14.49
CA ASN A 13 7.72 5.50 15.07
C ASN A 13 7.75 6.90 14.43
N MET A 14 8.63 7.15 13.45
CA MET A 14 8.77 8.47 12.80
C MET A 14 8.61 8.45 11.29
N TYR A 15 8.72 7.29 10.64
CA TYR A 15 8.48 7.20 9.20
C TYR A 15 6.99 7.14 8.91
N THR A 16 6.54 8.02 8.02
CA THR A 16 5.17 8.08 7.53
C THR A 16 5.22 8.01 6.01
N PRO A 17 4.83 6.88 5.39
CA PRO A 17 4.76 6.80 3.94
C PRO A 17 3.68 7.77 3.44
N VAL A 18 3.97 8.48 2.36
CA VAL A 18 3.01 9.32 1.66
C VAL A 18 2.88 8.77 0.24
N ILE A 19 1.66 8.44 -0.15
CA ILE A 19 1.36 7.90 -1.47
C ILE A 19 1.29 9.07 -2.45
N GLU A 20 2.00 8.94 -3.57
CA GLU A 20 1.96 9.88 -4.69
C GLU A 20 0.84 9.51 -5.66
N PHE A 21 0.78 8.23 -6.07
CA PHE A 21 -0.28 7.72 -6.92
C PHE A 21 -0.40 6.19 -6.82
N VAL A 22 -1.52 5.67 -7.34
CA VAL A 22 -1.79 4.24 -7.46
C VAL A 22 -2.08 3.91 -8.91
N THR A 23 -1.49 2.82 -9.41
CA THR A 23 -1.81 2.25 -10.73
C THR A 23 -2.15 0.77 -10.60
N PHE A 24 -2.71 0.23 -11.67
CA PHE A 24 -2.97 -1.19 -11.79
C PHE A 24 -2.32 -1.69 -13.08
N ASP A 25 -1.43 -2.68 -12.95
CA ASP A 25 -0.80 -3.30 -14.12
C ASP A 25 -1.68 -4.40 -14.70
N SER A 26 -2.51 -5.02 -13.86
CA SER A 26 -3.47 -6.05 -14.26
C SER A 26 -4.54 -6.24 -13.18
N ALA A 27 -5.52 -7.10 -13.46
CA ALA A 27 -6.48 -7.57 -12.47
C ALA A 27 -5.85 -8.19 -11.21
N LYS A 28 -4.56 -8.55 -11.27
CA LYS A 28 -3.85 -9.24 -10.20
C LYS A 28 -2.75 -8.41 -9.53
N ALA A 29 -2.54 -7.17 -9.95
CA ALA A 29 -1.43 -6.36 -9.48
C ALA A 29 -1.84 -4.90 -9.30
N VAL A 30 -1.70 -4.40 -8.07
CA VAL A 30 -1.87 -2.99 -7.70
C VAL A 30 -0.52 -2.41 -7.30
N ASN A 31 -0.14 -1.29 -7.89
CA ASN A 31 1.11 -0.60 -7.61
C ASN A 31 0.84 0.69 -6.87
N ILE A 32 1.43 0.83 -5.68
CA ILE A 32 1.38 2.03 -4.85
C ILE A 32 2.75 2.70 -4.94
N THR A 33 2.81 3.92 -5.48
CA THR A 33 4.05 4.69 -5.54
C THR A 33 4.07 5.73 -4.43
N PHE A 34 5.16 5.77 -3.66
CA PHE A 34 5.39 6.71 -2.59
C PHE A 34 6.18 7.94 -3.07
N SER A 35 5.93 9.08 -2.44
CA SER A 35 6.67 10.32 -2.71
C SER A 35 8.17 10.18 -2.41
N GLU A 36 8.52 9.38 -1.41
CA GLU A 36 9.89 9.08 -1.00
C GLU A 36 10.12 7.57 -0.84
N PRO A 37 11.35 7.07 -1.05
CA PRO A 37 11.69 5.67 -0.81
C PRO A 37 11.37 5.22 0.62
N VAL A 38 10.84 4.01 0.77
CA VAL A 38 10.65 3.40 2.09
C VAL A 38 12.02 2.99 2.65
N PRO A 39 12.36 3.33 3.92
CA PRO A 39 13.60 2.90 4.56
C PRO A 39 13.80 1.38 4.51
N GLU A 40 15.04 0.93 4.31
CA GLU A 40 15.37 -0.50 4.16
C GLU A 40 14.93 -1.36 5.35
N GLN A 41 14.90 -0.78 6.55
CA GLN A 41 14.57 -1.47 7.79
C GLN A 41 13.07 -1.79 7.92
N LEU A 42 12.21 -1.17 7.08
CA LEU A 42 10.77 -1.34 7.12
C LEU A 42 10.32 -2.36 6.05
N PRO A 43 9.93 -3.57 6.44
CA PRO A 43 9.44 -4.56 5.49
C PRO A 43 8.05 -4.16 4.94
N PRO A 44 7.64 -4.63 3.75
CA PRO A 44 6.34 -4.31 3.16
C PRO A 44 5.14 -4.56 4.10
N LYS A 45 5.16 -5.68 4.83
CA LYS A 45 4.11 -6.05 5.80
C LYS A 45 3.84 -4.97 6.86
N TYR A 46 4.87 -4.22 7.21
CA TYR A 46 4.77 -3.15 8.21
C TYR A 46 4.03 -1.95 7.63
N ILE A 47 4.35 -1.57 6.39
CA ILE A 47 3.68 -0.47 5.69
C ILE A 47 2.20 -0.80 5.45
N VAL A 48 1.89 -1.99 4.94
CA VAL A 48 0.51 -2.41 4.68
C VAL A 48 -0.30 -2.60 5.97
N GLY A 49 0.30 -3.12 7.03
CA GLY A 49 -0.41 -3.48 8.26
C GLY A 49 -0.55 -2.35 9.28
N GLU A 50 0.34 -1.35 9.25
CA GLU A 50 0.41 -0.32 10.31
C GLU A 50 0.30 1.11 9.79
N HIS A 51 0.60 1.38 8.51
CA HIS A 51 0.64 2.74 7.98
C HIS A 51 -0.41 3.04 6.91
N LEU A 52 -0.83 2.03 6.16
CA LEU A 52 -1.79 2.17 5.07
C LEU A 52 -3.09 1.47 5.41
N ASP A 53 -4.21 2.09 5.05
CA ASP A 53 -5.52 1.47 5.06
C ASP A 53 -5.98 1.30 3.60
N LEU A 54 -6.00 0.04 3.17
CA LEU A 54 -6.23 -0.36 1.79
C LEU A 54 -7.56 -1.09 1.68
N ARG A 55 -8.49 -0.53 0.89
CA ARG A 55 -9.86 -1.04 0.76
C ARG A 55 -10.30 -1.08 -0.69
N VAL A 56 -11.31 -1.89 -0.94
CA VAL A 56 -12.01 -1.99 -2.22
C VAL A 56 -13.49 -1.80 -1.98
N GLN A 57 -14.09 -0.89 -2.74
CA GLN A 57 -15.54 -0.76 -2.85
C GLN A 57 -15.94 -1.25 -4.24
N LEU A 58 -16.65 -2.39 -4.32
CA LEU A 58 -17.12 -2.90 -5.60
C LEU A 58 -18.33 -2.10 -6.09
N GLU A 59 -18.53 -2.08 -7.41
CA GLU A 59 -19.67 -1.38 -7.99
C GLU A 59 -21.00 -1.97 -7.52
N GLY A 60 -21.90 -1.10 -7.09
CA GLY A 60 -23.19 -1.49 -6.51
C GLY A 60 -23.13 -1.75 -4.99
N GLU A 61 -21.95 -1.77 -4.39
CA GLU A 61 -21.78 -1.91 -2.94
C GLU A 61 -21.70 -0.54 -2.25
N THR A 62 -22.29 -0.47 -1.05
CA THR A 62 -22.27 0.72 -0.20
C THR A 62 -21.11 0.72 0.78
N THR A 63 -20.42 -0.41 0.93
CA THR A 63 -19.30 -0.61 1.86
C THR A 63 -17.99 -0.79 1.10
N ALA A 64 -16.89 -0.44 1.76
CA ALA A 64 -15.54 -0.71 1.28
C ALA A 64 -14.90 -1.74 2.20
N ASP A 65 -14.56 -2.89 1.65
CA ASP A 65 -13.95 -4.00 2.39
C ASP A 65 -12.42 -3.91 2.34
N PRO A 66 -11.69 -4.41 3.36
CA PRO A 66 -10.24 -4.49 3.31
C PRO A 66 -9.75 -5.25 2.07
N LEU A 67 -8.70 -4.76 1.41
CA LEU A 67 -8.11 -5.44 0.26
C LEU A 67 -7.53 -6.80 0.69
N ALA A 68 -7.95 -7.87 0.02
CA ALA A 68 -7.31 -9.18 0.14
C ALA A 68 -5.98 -9.19 -0.62
N ILE A 69 -4.87 -9.26 0.12
CA ILE A 69 -3.51 -9.22 -0.44
C ILE A 69 -2.87 -10.60 -0.25
N GLU A 70 -2.41 -11.19 -1.35
CA GLU A 70 -1.72 -12.49 -1.35
C GLU A 70 -0.21 -12.31 -1.15
N TYR A 71 0.36 -11.30 -1.79
CA TYR A 71 1.79 -11.02 -1.77
C TYR A 71 2.08 -9.53 -1.90
N TYR A 72 3.24 -9.11 -1.41
CA TYR A 72 3.71 -7.73 -1.52
C TYR A 72 5.22 -7.69 -1.71
N GLU A 73 5.68 -6.76 -2.53
CA GLU A 73 7.09 -6.57 -2.84
C GLU A 73 7.40 -5.10 -3.13
N TYR A 74 8.57 -4.64 -2.71
CA TYR A 74 9.06 -3.33 -3.10
C TYR A 74 9.83 -3.41 -4.42
N SER A 75 9.73 -2.36 -5.22
CA SER A 75 10.69 -2.08 -6.27
C SER A 75 12.11 -1.97 -5.70
N PRO A 76 13.16 -2.14 -6.52
CA PRO A 76 14.56 -2.03 -6.07
C PRO A 76 14.90 -0.67 -5.43
N ASP A 77 14.29 0.42 -5.90
CA ASP A 77 14.46 1.77 -5.35
C ASP A 77 13.53 2.04 -4.14
N ARG A 78 12.69 1.06 -3.79
CA ARG A 78 11.74 1.09 -2.68
C ARG A 78 10.74 2.26 -2.74
N ARG A 79 10.53 2.84 -3.91
CA ARG A 79 9.49 3.85 -4.14
C ARG A 79 8.14 3.24 -4.49
N THR A 80 8.10 2.02 -5.00
CA THR A 80 6.85 1.37 -5.39
C THR A 80 6.66 0.10 -4.56
N LEU A 81 5.45 -0.07 -4.03
CA LEU A 81 4.97 -1.28 -3.41
C LEU A 81 3.98 -1.95 -4.35
N THR A 82 4.33 -3.13 -4.86
CA THR A 82 3.45 -3.96 -5.67
C THR A 82 2.67 -4.89 -4.75
N LEU A 83 1.35 -4.93 -4.89
CA LEU A 83 0.44 -5.80 -4.17
C LEU A 83 -0.17 -6.81 -5.16
N THR A 84 -0.01 -8.09 -4.86
CA THR A 84 -0.72 -9.16 -5.58
C THR A 84 -2.07 -9.38 -4.93
N THR A 85 -3.13 -9.35 -5.74
CA THR A 85 -4.52 -9.53 -5.34
C THR A 85 -5.30 -10.23 -6.46
N ASP A 86 -6.61 -10.41 -6.31
CA ASP A 86 -7.49 -10.89 -7.38
C ASP A 86 -8.73 -10.02 -7.54
N LEU A 87 -8.68 -9.18 -8.57
CA LEU A 87 -9.77 -8.32 -9.03
C LEU A 87 -10.35 -8.80 -10.36
N THR A 88 -10.07 -10.03 -10.79
CA THR A 88 -10.55 -10.57 -12.07
C THR A 88 -12.09 -10.56 -12.13
N GLY A 89 -12.66 -9.99 -13.19
CA GLY A 89 -14.11 -9.88 -13.35
C GLY A 89 -14.78 -8.89 -12.39
N LYS A 90 -14.00 -8.02 -11.72
CA LYS A 90 -14.50 -7.04 -10.76
C LYS A 90 -14.30 -5.63 -11.29
N LYS A 91 -15.21 -4.77 -10.90
CA LYS A 91 -15.18 -3.32 -11.15
C LYS A 91 -15.52 -2.57 -9.89
N GLY A 92 -14.89 -1.43 -9.67
CA GLY A 92 -15.08 -0.69 -8.44
C GLY A 92 -14.06 0.42 -8.23
N THR A 93 -13.89 0.80 -6.97
CA THR A 93 -12.93 1.81 -6.55
C THR A 93 -11.99 1.20 -5.51
N PHE A 94 -10.71 1.26 -5.79
CA PHE A 94 -9.68 1.02 -4.80
C PHE A 94 -9.41 2.30 -4.03
N ILE A 95 -9.32 2.16 -2.71
CA ILE A 95 -9.16 3.26 -1.76
C ILE A 95 -7.88 2.97 -0.99
N ALA A 96 -6.89 3.83 -1.14
CA ALA A 96 -5.68 3.81 -0.33
C ALA A 96 -5.64 5.07 0.53
N VAL A 97 -5.57 4.88 1.84
CA VAL A 97 -5.45 5.97 2.81
C VAL A 97 -4.07 5.87 3.45
N ASP A 98 -3.35 6.98 3.40
CA ASP A 98 -2.14 7.22 4.19
C ASP A 98 -2.41 8.37 5.18
N PRO A 99 -1.46 8.75 6.05
CA PRO A 99 -1.70 9.79 7.05
C PRO A 99 -1.97 11.21 6.50
N VAL A 100 -1.71 11.45 5.21
CA VAL A 100 -1.86 12.74 4.53
C VAL A 100 -2.96 12.70 3.47
N ASN A 101 -3.07 11.61 2.73
CA ASN A 101 -3.89 11.50 1.53
C ASN A 101 -4.93 10.38 1.63
N THR A 102 -6.01 10.56 0.87
CA THR A 102 -6.90 9.46 0.47
C THR A 102 -6.95 9.42 -1.04
N ILE A 103 -6.34 8.38 -1.61
CA ILE A 103 -6.32 8.16 -3.05
C ILE A 103 -7.45 7.19 -3.40
N ARG A 104 -8.23 7.56 -4.42
CA ARG A 104 -9.30 6.74 -4.98
C ARG A 104 -9.01 6.48 -6.44
N THR A 105 -8.91 5.22 -6.80
CA THR A 105 -8.58 4.80 -8.16
C THR A 105 -9.64 3.83 -8.65
N HIS A 106 -10.31 4.20 -9.74
CA HIS A 106 -11.29 3.34 -10.38
C HIS A 106 -10.59 2.21 -11.14
N PHE A 107 -11.19 1.02 -11.14
CA PHE A 107 -10.71 -0.14 -11.90
C PHE A 107 -11.89 -0.92 -12.49
N GLU A 108 -11.61 -1.60 -13.60
CA GLU A 108 -12.52 -2.53 -14.28
C GLU A 108 -11.68 -3.63 -14.95
N TYR A 109 -11.90 -4.88 -14.55
CA TYR A 109 -11.12 -6.06 -14.93
C TYR A 109 -11.99 -7.28 -15.18
#